data_AF-A0A7C6TYS7-F1
#
_entry.id   AF-A0A7C6TYS7-F1
#
_cell.length_a   1.000
_cell.length_b   1.000
_cell.length_c   1.000
_cell.angle_alpha   90.00
_cell.angle_beta   90.00
_cell.angle_gamma   90.00
#
_symmetry.space_group_name_H-M   'P 1'
#
loop_
_entity.id
_entity.type
_entity.pdbx_description
1 polymer ?
#
loop_
_entity_poly.entity_id
_entity_poly.type
_entity_poly.pdbx_seq_one_letter_code
_entity_poly.pdbx_strand_id
1 'polypeptide(L)'
;MIIFVILLVLFGLSIQVVFLNTHKRNIIKRDYNALNVVLYMDALATILFIFSVHFNAPIFVKIIFEAIIFLMMGLFFLVVMGILKTSRKRYVICGVLCSTLLIVLGVILFHPFIDKNVTHGLLLMTLVIRLLIVNPKKNYTSKSIRSIYILLFITETVRYTTEAFILSDVLYHSFSDTWISAFSFILKALSMLLLIRLHDQISINSGLAKILDYQSSAMLLNQYFKQSPNVIVITNLNHEIVYVNPQATVTTGYSPEELIGKKPNIFKSGKTPQETYDDLIKSLSKGESWIGEFYNRKKNGDIFIEQAKIMTLNDENGVPVFHLAIKNDITKEKEYLKQLEYRSYHDDLTGLLRRQVFIQRFETGVRLKPEINHFFILVDVDDFKQINDSYGHLIGDQVLIDFSKVLNDVFYVKAQVCRFGGDEFAVYLYDYEPEDVVKLIETLENRLRKTPITTISDHFILKFSYGLVKVDLPFEFSKTYELADNKLYSDKGNKNPSI
;
A
#
# COMPACT_ATOMS: atom_id res chain seq x y z
N MET A 1 7.15 55.34 14.05
CA MET A 1 7.83 54.76 12.87
C MET A 1 8.96 53.81 13.27
N ILE A 2 9.99 54.25 14.01
CA ILE A 2 11.12 53.38 14.41
C ILE A 2 10.73 52.07 15.12
N ILE A 3 9.78 52.13 16.05
CA ILE A 3 9.30 50.93 16.78
C ILE A 3 8.79 49.87 15.81
N PHE A 4 8.09 50.29 14.75
CA PHE A 4 7.58 49.36 13.74
C PHE A 4 8.71 48.72 12.94
N VAL A 5 9.73 49.49 12.54
CA VAL A 5 10.91 48.98 11.81
C VAL A 5 11.67 47.95 12.65
N ILE A 6 11.81 48.19 13.97
CA ILE A 6 12.43 47.24 14.90
C ILE A 6 11.58 45.98 15.05
N LEU A 7 10.26 46.12 15.17
CA LEU A 7 9.34 44.97 15.24
C LEU A 7 9.43 44.09 13.98
N LEU A 8 9.62 44.68 12.79
CA LEU A 8 9.86 43.93 11.56
C LEU A 8 11.15 43.11 11.61
N VAL A 9 12.25 43.68 12.13
CA VAL A 9 13.52 42.95 12.29
C VAL A 9 13.36 41.81 13.29
N LEU A 10 12.70 42.05 14.43
CA LEU A 10 12.44 41.02 15.43
C LEU A 10 11.52 39.90 14.90
N PHE A 11 10.53 40.26 14.09
CA PHE A 11 9.67 39.30 13.40
C PHE A 11 10.43 38.47 12.37
N GLY A 12 11.31 39.10 11.58
CA GLY A 12 12.21 38.39 10.67
C GLY A 12 13.12 37.40 11.42
N LEU A 13 13.65 37.81 12.57
CA LEU A 13 14.52 36.97 13.40
C LEU A 13 13.74 35.79 14.00
N SER A 14 12.52 36.01 14.49
CA SER A 14 11.70 34.94 15.05
C SER A 14 11.38 33.87 14.00
N ILE A 15 11.04 34.29 12.78
CA ILE A 15 10.86 33.39 11.63
C ILE A 15 12.14 32.57 11.40
N GLN A 16 13.29 33.23 11.28
CA GLN A 16 14.58 32.58 11.04
C GLN A 16 14.93 31.54 12.13
N VAL A 17 14.71 31.87 13.41
CA VAL A 17 14.97 30.99 14.56
C VAL A 17 14.02 29.80 14.59
N VAL A 18 12.73 30.01 14.33
CA VAL A 18 11.74 28.92 14.24
C VAL A 18 12.13 27.94 13.13
N PHE A 19 12.45 28.46 11.94
CA PHE A 19 12.89 27.62 10.81
C PHE A 19 14.20 26.88 11.10
N LEU A 20 15.15 27.50 11.79
CA LEU A 20 16.39 26.82 12.17
C LEU A 20 16.14 25.66 13.13
N ASN A 21 15.26 25.88 14.10
CA ASN A 21 14.90 24.88 15.11
C ASN A 21 14.16 23.68 14.50
N THR A 22 13.22 23.91 13.57
CA THR A 22 12.47 22.83 12.93
C THR A 22 13.39 21.90 12.13
N HIS A 23 14.47 22.42 11.54
CA HIS A 23 15.43 21.65 10.76
C HIS A 23 16.73 21.30 11.50
N LYS A 24 16.77 21.48 12.84
CA LYS A 24 17.94 21.22 13.68
C LYS A 24 18.52 19.81 13.52
N ARG A 25 17.67 18.80 13.29
CA ARG A 25 18.09 17.40 13.11
C ARG A 25 18.88 17.15 11.82
N ASN A 26 18.72 18.02 10.82
CA ASN A 26 19.33 17.86 9.50
C ASN A 26 20.66 18.62 9.36
N ILE A 27 21.06 19.42 10.36
CA ILE A 27 22.25 20.26 10.34
C ILE A 27 23.22 19.77 11.43
N ILE A 28 24.51 19.71 11.11
CA ILE A 28 25.54 19.35 12.10
C ILE A 28 25.58 20.40 13.20
N LYS A 29 25.69 19.97 14.47
CA LYS A 29 25.66 20.84 15.65
C LYS A 29 26.57 22.08 15.55
N ARG A 30 27.76 21.93 14.96
CA ARG A 30 28.69 23.04 14.73
C ARG A 30 28.11 24.11 13.82
N ASP A 31 27.57 23.73 12.67
CA ASP A 31 27.05 24.66 11.66
C ASP A 31 25.73 25.28 12.12
N TYR A 32 24.91 24.52 12.87
CA TYR A 32 23.71 25.02 13.56
C TYR A 32 24.04 26.13 14.57
N ASN A 33 25.08 25.93 15.39
CA ASN A 33 25.52 26.93 16.37
C ASN A 33 26.08 28.17 15.67
N ALA A 34 26.90 28.00 14.64
CA ALA A 34 27.43 29.10 13.85
C ALA A 34 26.32 29.94 13.20
N LEU A 35 25.29 29.29 12.66
CA LEU A 35 24.16 29.99 12.05
C LEU A 35 23.39 30.80 13.09
N ASN A 36 23.11 30.24 14.27
CA ASN A 36 22.46 31.00 15.36
C ASN A 36 23.25 32.25 15.74
N VAL A 37 24.57 32.12 15.95
CA VAL A 37 25.42 33.27 16.30
C VAL A 37 25.33 34.36 15.22
N VAL A 38 25.43 33.98 13.95
CA VAL A 38 25.34 34.93 12.83
C VAL A 38 23.96 35.59 12.76
N LEU A 39 22.87 34.88 13.04
CA LEU A 39 21.52 35.45 13.01
C LEU A 39 21.30 36.48 14.12
N TYR A 40 21.67 36.14 15.36
CA TYR A 40 21.49 37.05 16.50
C TYR A 40 22.38 38.29 16.39
N MET A 41 23.65 38.12 15.97
CA MET A 41 24.58 39.24 15.81
C MET A 41 24.15 40.19 14.69
N ASP A 42 23.64 39.66 13.58
CA ASP A 42 23.16 40.48 12.46
C ASP A 42 21.88 41.25 12.81
N ALA A 43 20.94 40.62 13.51
CA ALA A 43 19.74 41.29 14.01
C ALA A 43 20.10 42.43 14.97
N LEU A 44 21.03 42.17 15.89
CA LEU A 44 21.53 43.18 16.82
C LEU A 44 22.19 44.35 16.07
N ALA A 45 23.07 44.05 15.11
CA ALA A 45 23.74 45.08 14.30
C ALA A 45 22.73 45.91 13.49
N THR A 46 21.71 45.28 12.91
CA THR A 46 20.64 45.96 12.16
C THR A 46 19.83 46.89 13.07
N ILE A 47 19.45 46.43 14.27
CA ILE A 47 18.71 47.25 15.25
C ILE A 47 19.56 48.44 15.70
N LEU A 48 20.85 48.22 16.00
CA LEU A 48 21.78 49.27 16.40
C LEU A 48 22.01 50.29 15.26
N PHE A 49 22.10 49.82 14.00
CA PHE A 49 22.16 50.69 12.83
C PHE A 49 20.90 51.57 12.74
N ILE A 50 19.70 51.00 12.83
CA ILE A 50 18.44 51.75 12.81
C ILE A 50 18.40 52.81 13.92
N PHE A 51 18.82 52.47 15.13
CA PHE A 51 18.93 53.43 16.23
C PHE A 51 19.95 54.53 15.94
N SER A 52 21.11 54.19 15.38
CA SER A 52 22.16 55.16 15.03
C SER A 52 21.69 56.16 13.97
N VAL A 53 20.83 55.74 13.03
CA VAL A 53 20.20 56.63 12.05
C VAL A 53 19.17 57.53 12.72
N HIS A 54 18.28 56.97 13.54
CA HIS A 54 17.19 57.71 14.17
C HIS A 54 17.64 58.75 15.18
N PHE A 55 18.64 58.43 16.00
CA PHE A 55 19.23 59.37 16.97
C PHE A 55 20.33 60.25 16.35
N ASN A 56 20.48 60.22 15.03
CA ASN A 56 21.47 60.99 14.29
C ASN A 56 22.89 60.86 14.86
N ALA A 57 23.30 59.63 15.16
CA ALA A 57 24.63 59.33 15.66
C ALA A 57 25.72 59.79 14.66
N PRO A 58 26.96 60.02 15.14
CA PRO A 58 28.07 60.35 14.27
C PRO A 58 28.25 59.33 13.13
N ILE A 59 28.69 59.80 11.95
CA ILE A 59 28.80 58.97 10.75
C ILE A 59 29.65 57.71 10.97
N PHE A 60 30.72 57.82 11.78
CA PHE A 60 31.59 56.69 12.10
C PHE A 60 30.84 55.56 12.84
N VAL A 61 29.84 55.90 13.67
CA VAL A 61 29.02 54.92 14.40
C VAL A 61 28.11 54.15 13.42
N LYS A 62 27.46 54.87 12.49
CA LYS A 62 26.62 54.27 11.45
C LYS A 62 27.43 53.29 10.59
N ILE A 63 28.62 53.72 10.19
CA ILE A 63 29.56 52.93 9.40
C ILE A 63 30.00 51.65 10.13
N ILE A 64 30.28 51.72 11.43
CA ILE A 64 30.66 50.54 12.23
C ILE A 64 29.55 49.48 12.21
N PHE A 65 28.29 49.87 12.44
CA PHE A 65 27.19 48.91 12.43
C PHE A 65 26.96 48.31 11.04
N GLU A 66 27.06 49.13 10.00
CA GLU A 66 26.98 48.66 8.62
C GLU A 66 28.10 47.66 8.28
N ALA A 67 29.33 47.92 8.74
CA ALA A 67 30.45 47.00 8.60
C ALA A 67 30.16 45.62 9.23
N ILE A 68 29.53 45.63 10.41
CA ILE A 68 29.17 44.40 11.13
C ILE A 68 28.11 43.62 10.34
N ILE A 69 27.11 44.30 9.76
CA ILE A 69 26.09 43.67 8.90
C ILE A 69 26.75 42.99 7.69
N PHE A 70 27.67 43.67 7.01
CA PHE A 70 28.43 43.09 5.90
C PHE A 70 29.28 41.88 6.31
N LEU A 71 29.95 41.95 7.46
CA LEU A 71 30.70 40.82 8.03
C LEU A 71 29.78 39.63 8.33
N MET A 72 28.62 39.87 8.97
CA MET A 72 27.65 38.82 9.27
C MET A 72 27.06 38.20 8.00
N MET A 73 26.82 39.00 6.97
CA MET A 73 26.43 38.52 5.65
C MET A 73 27.48 37.59 5.03
N GLY A 74 28.77 37.96 5.12
CA GLY A 74 29.87 37.11 4.65
C GLY A 74 29.93 35.79 5.41
N LEU A 75 29.87 35.84 6.75
CA LEU A 75 29.88 34.65 7.61
C LEU A 75 28.67 33.75 7.38
N PHE A 76 27.47 34.33 7.21
CA PHE A 76 26.26 33.59 6.85
C PHE A 76 26.52 32.75 5.60
N PHE A 77 26.95 33.41 4.51
CA PHE A 77 27.21 32.77 3.23
C PHE A 77 28.22 31.60 3.33
N LEU A 78 29.23 31.70 4.19
CA LEU A 78 30.18 30.59 4.42
C LEU A 78 29.54 29.39 5.08
N VAL A 79 28.78 29.62 6.16
CA VAL A 79 28.08 28.55 6.88
C VAL A 79 27.11 27.85 5.93
N VAL A 80 26.37 28.63 5.13
CA VAL A 80 25.50 28.15 4.04
C VAL A 80 26.24 27.23 3.06
N MET A 81 27.36 27.71 2.53
CA MET A 81 28.12 26.96 1.52
C MET A 81 28.75 25.68 2.09
N GLY A 82 29.12 25.70 3.38
CA GLY A 82 29.55 24.52 4.13
C GLY A 82 28.45 23.47 4.26
N ILE A 83 27.23 23.88 4.63
CA ILE A 83 26.05 23.01 4.77
C ILE A 83 25.73 22.33 3.43
N LEU A 84 25.75 23.09 2.33
CA LEU A 84 25.41 22.58 0.99
C LEU A 84 26.47 21.63 0.39
N LYS A 85 27.51 21.27 1.14
CA LYS A 85 28.64 20.39 0.73
C LYS A 85 29.04 20.62 -0.72
N THR A 86 29.11 21.88 -1.13
CA THR A 86 29.67 22.21 -2.43
C THR A 86 31.14 21.83 -2.37
N SER A 87 31.58 20.94 -3.26
CA SER A 87 32.94 20.39 -3.32
C SER A 87 34.00 21.43 -3.73
N ARG A 88 33.88 22.69 -3.28
CA ARG A 88 34.79 23.78 -3.66
C ARG A 88 35.90 23.96 -2.63
N LYS A 89 37.11 23.93 -3.17
CA LYS A 89 38.40 24.04 -2.50
C LYS A 89 38.52 25.35 -1.69
N ARG A 90 39.26 25.32 -0.58
CA ARG A 90 39.42 26.40 0.43
C ARG A 90 39.60 27.82 -0.14
N TYR A 91 40.19 27.98 -1.32
CA TYR A 91 40.41 29.28 -1.96
C TYR A 91 39.11 30.03 -2.36
N VAL A 92 38.01 29.33 -2.63
CA VAL A 92 36.72 29.97 -2.97
C VAL A 92 36.12 30.64 -1.73
N ILE A 93 36.21 29.96 -0.59
CA ILE A 93 35.79 30.46 0.72
C ILE A 93 36.65 31.67 1.12
N CYS A 94 37.98 31.59 0.95
CA CYS A 94 38.88 32.71 1.19
C CYS A 94 38.60 33.89 0.25
N GLY A 95 38.25 33.65 -1.01
CA GLY A 95 37.91 34.70 -1.97
C GLY A 95 36.64 35.48 -1.60
N VAL A 96 35.58 34.79 -1.17
CA VAL A 96 34.36 35.48 -0.68
C VAL A 96 34.70 36.31 0.55
N LEU A 97 35.33 35.72 1.56
CA LEU A 97 35.71 36.42 2.78
C LEU A 97 36.60 37.63 2.53
N CYS A 98 37.65 37.48 1.72
CA CYS A 98 38.51 38.59 1.33
C CYS A 98 37.72 39.68 0.63
N SER A 99 36.91 39.32 -0.37
CA SER A 99 36.16 40.33 -1.13
C SER A 99 35.15 41.06 -0.25
N THR A 100 34.43 40.36 0.63
CA THR A 100 33.39 40.97 1.46
C THR A 100 33.94 41.72 2.66
N LEU A 101 35.08 41.29 3.20
CA LEU A 101 35.67 41.89 4.39
C LEU A 101 36.67 42.98 4.03
N LEU A 102 37.66 42.69 3.17
CA LEU A 102 38.76 43.62 2.90
C LEU A 102 38.31 44.81 2.06
N ILE A 103 37.41 44.61 1.10
CA ILE A 103 36.95 45.69 0.23
C ILE A 103 35.98 46.60 0.98
N VAL A 104 35.07 46.03 1.78
CA VAL A 104 34.15 46.83 2.60
C VAL A 104 34.91 47.58 3.70
N LEU A 105 35.86 46.91 4.39
CA LEU A 105 36.70 47.57 5.39
C LEU A 105 37.60 48.64 4.75
N GLY A 106 38.12 48.40 3.55
CA GLY A 106 38.88 49.39 2.77
C GLY A 106 38.03 50.61 2.39
N VAL A 107 36.82 50.39 1.87
CA VAL A 107 35.86 51.46 1.59
C VAL A 107 35.58 52.27 2.86
N ILE A 108 35.36 51.60 3.99
CA ILE A 108 35.05 52.23 5.28
C ILE A 108 36.23 53.06 5.82
N LEU A 109 37.44 52.49 5.82
CA LEU A 109 38.62 53.15 6.40
C LEU A 109 39.13 54.30 5.54
N PHE A 110 39.01 54.20 4.23
CA PHE A 110 39.55 55.18 3.28
C PHE A 110 38.48 56.05 2.63
N HIS A 111 37.21 55.93 3.05
CA HIS A 111 36.11 56.73 2.51
C HIS A 111 36.42 58.23 2.38
N PRO A 112 37.05 58.92 3.37
CA PRO A 112 37.37 60.34 3.23
C PRO A 112 38.31 60.67 2.06
N PHE A 113 39.01 59.67 1.53
CA PHE A 113 40.01 59.79 0.46
C PHE A 113 39.58 59.12 -0.84
N ILE A 114 38.37 58.52 -0.89
CA ILE A 114 37.87 57.75 -2.02
C ILE A 114 36.65 58.45 -2.63
N ASP A 115 36.73 58.75 -3.93
CA ASP A 115 35.61 59.30 -4.70
C ASP A 115 34.42 58.33 -4.71
N LYS A 116 33.20 58.90 -4.73
CA LYS A 116 31.94 58.15 -4.82
C LYS A 116 31.99 57.08 -5.90
N ASN A 117 32.46 57.39 -7.10
CA ASN A 117 32.51 56.44 -8.21
C ASN A 117 33.44 55.26 -7.94
N VAL A 118 34.55 55.48 -7.23
CA VAL A 118 35.49 54.42 -6.86
C VAL A 118 34.88 53.48 -5.83
N THR A 119 34.15 54.01 -4.84
CA THR A 119 33.40 53.20 -3.88
C THR A 119 32.34 52.33 -4.55
N HIS A 120 31.57 52.88 -5.49
CA HIS A 120 30.60 52.11 -6.27
C HIS A 120 31.29 51.02 -7.10
N GLY A 121 32.44 51.31 -7.72
CA GLY A 121 33.24 50.34 -8.46
C GLY A 121 33.73 49.18 -7.59
N LEU A 122 34.18 49.46 -6.37
CA LEU A 122 34.62 48.45 -5.39
C LEU A 122 33.45 47.57 -4.90
N LEU A 123 32.29 48.17 -4.63
CA LEU A 123 31.06 47.45 -4.28
C LEU A 123 30.49 46.61 -5.44
N LEU A 124 30.68 47.06 -6.70
CA LEU A 124 30.31 46.28 -7.87
C LEU A 124 31.28 45.11 -8.08
N MET A 125 32.58 45.33 -7.89
CA MET A 125 33.61 44.27 -8.02
C MET A 125 33.36 43.11 -7.06
N THR A 126 32.99 43.41 -5.82
CA THR A 126 32.63 42.41 -4.81
C THR A 126 31.38 41.61 -5.20
N LEU A 127 30.37 42.27 -5.78
CA LEU A 127 29.22 41.56 -6.35
C LEU A 127 29.65 40.62 -7.48
N VAL A 128 30.45 41.09 -8.44
CA VAL A 128 30.94 40.27 -9.57
C VAL A 128 31.73 39.06 -9.08
N ILE A 129 32.61 39.23 -8.07
CA ILE A 129 33.34 38.11 -7.46
C ILE A 129 32.39 37.08 -6.87
N ARG A 130 31.32 37.51 -6.18
CA ARG A 130 30.29 36.59 -5.67
C ARG A 130 29.57 35.84 -6.79
N LEU A 131 29.18 36.53 -7.87
CA LEU A 131 28.52 35.89 -9.02
C LEU A 131 29.44 34.83 -9.68
N LEU A 132 30.74 35.10 -9.79
CA LEU A 132 31.73 34.15 -10.33
C LEU A 132 31.95 32.93 -9.41
N ILE A 133 31.94 33.16 -8.09
CA ILE A 133 32.10 32.11 -7.08
C ILE A 133 30.89 31.20 -7.01
N VAL A 134 29.68 31.76 -7.13
CA VAL A 134 28.43 31.02 -7.21
C VAL A 134 28.23 30.55 -8.66
N ASN A 135 29.06 29.59 -9.07
CA ASN A 135 29.01 29.10 -10.44
C ASN A 135 27.69 28.34 -10.69
N PRO A 136 26.85 28.80 -11.63
CA PRO A 136 25.58 28.16 -11.95
C PRO A 136 25.74 26.79 -12.64
N LYS A 137 26.95 26.39 -13.07
CA LYS A 137 27.22 25.09 -13.71
C LYS A 137 27.21 23.88 -12.75
N LYS A 138 26.70 24.01 -11.52
CA LYS A 138 26.41 22.83 -10.71
C LYS A 138 25.15 22.18 -11.33
N ASN A 139 25.36 21.22 -12.23
CA ASN A 139 24.31 20.48 -12.92
C ASN A 139 23.53 19.61 -11.93
N TYR A 140 22.66 20.22 -11.13
CA TYR A 140 21.64 19.48 -10.41
C TYR A 140 20.67 18.93 -11.46
N THR A 141 20.55 17.60 -11.53
CA THR A 141 19.64 16.90 -12.44
C THR A 141 18.17 17.24 -12.14
N SER A 142 17.85 17.53 -10.88
CA SER A 142 16.50 17.94 -10.46
C SER A 142 16.19 19.40 -10.83
N LYS A 143 15.14 19.58 -11.64
CA LYS A 143 14.57 20.90 -11.99
C LYS A 143 14.17 21.70 -10.75
N SER A 144 13.64 21.05 -9.71
CA SER A 144 13.25 21.69 -8.45
C SER A 144 14.45 22.28 -7.72
N ILE A 145 15.54 21.51 -7.57
CA ILE A 145 16.76 21.97 -6.90
C ILE A 145 17.36 23.15 -7.65
N ARG A 146 17.39 23.07 -8.99
CA ARG A 146 17.88 24.15 -9.84
C ARG A 146 17.08 25.45 -9.64
N SER A 147 15.76 25.39 -9.61
CA SER A 147 14.91 26.57 -9.39
C SER A 147 15.12 27.19 -8.01
N ILE A 148 15.20 26.39 -6.94
CA ILE A 148 15.42 26.88 -5.57
C ILE A 148 16.79 27.53 -5.45
N TYR A 149 17.82 26.94 -6.08
CA TYR A 149 19.17 27.51 -6.10
C TYR A 149 19.24 28.86 -6.82
N ILE A 150 18.59 28.97 -7.99
CA ILE A 150 18.50 30.24 -8.72
C ILE A 150 17.78 31.31 -7.89
N LEU A 151 16.67 30.93 -7.24
CA LEU A 151 15.92 31.86 -6.40
C LEU A 151 16.75 32.32 -5.19
N LEU A 152 17.45 31.41 -4.52
CA LEU A 152 18.38 31.75 -3.43
C LEU A 152 19.46 32.74 -3.89
N PHE A 153 20.00 32.53 -5.08
CA PHE A 153 21.02 33.41 -5.65
C PHE A 153 20.49 34.80 -5.99
N ILE A 154 19.29 34.89 -6.56
CA ILE A 154 18.61 36.16 -6.84
C ILE A 154 18.39 36.91 -5.52
N THR A 155 17.83 36.25 -4.51
CA THR A 155 17.55 36.87 -3.20
C THR A 155 18.82 37.40 -2.54
N GLU A 156 19.92 36.64 -2.54
CA GLU A 156 21.19 37.09 -1.97
C GLU A 156 21.85 38.22 -2.77
N THR A 157 21.65 38.25 -4.09
CA THR A 157 22.12 39.34 -4.97
C THR A 157 21.38 40.64 -4.65
N VAL A 158 20.05 40.59 -4.58
CA VAL A 158 19.21 41.74 -4.22
C VAL A 158 19.62 42.27 -2.85
N ARG A 159 19.74 41.38 -1.86
CA ARG A 159 20.17 41.75 -0.50
C ARG A 159 21.52 42.46 -0.50
N TYR A 160 22.52 41.91 -1.19
CA TYR A 160 23.84 42.53 -1.30
C TYR A 160 23.78 43.94 -1.90
N THR A 161 23.01 44.11 -2.98
CA THR A 161 22.86 45.42 -3.62
C THR A 161 22.14 46.43 -2.72
N THR A 162 21.20 45.97 -1.88
CA THR A 162 20.52 46.81 -0.89
C THR A 162 21.49 47.31 0.18
N GLU A 163 22.33 46.44 0.76
CA GLU A 163 23.33 46.87 1.74
C GLU A 163 24.40 47.78 1.11
N ALA A 164 24.81 47.50 -0.14
CA ALA A 164 25.77 48.35 -0.85
C ALA A 164 25.21 49.76 -1.08
N PHE A 165 23.90 49.87 -1.36
CA PHE A 165 23.20 51.13 -1.46
C PHE A 165 23.13 51.87 -0.12
N ILE A 166 22.73 51.18 0.96
CA ILE A 166 22.69 51.76 2.31
C ILE A 166 24.06 52.31 2.70
N LEU A 167 25.12 51.51 2.53
CA LEU A 167 26.50 51.93 2.83
C LEU A 167 26.88 53.17 2.01
N SER A 168 26.64 53.18 0.70
CA SER A 168 26.93 54.35 -0.13
C SER A 168 26.18 55.60 0.33
N ASP A 169 24.90 55.46 0.69
CA ASP A 169 24.08 56.60 1.09
C ASP A 169 24.48 57.12 2.48
N VAL A 170 24.86 56.23 3.41
CA VAL A 170 25.44 56.60 4.71
C VAL A 170 26.74 57.37 4.55
N LEU A 171 27.55 57.01 3.55
CA LEU A 171 28.88 57.54 3.34
C LEU A 171 28.87 58.92 2.65
N TYR A 172 28.04 59.10 1.62
CA TYR A 172 28.07 60.30 0.78
C TYR A 172 26.84 61.21 0.94
N HIS A 173 25.77 60.74 1.60
CA HIS A 173 24.50 61.44 1.77
C HIS A 173 23.99 61.32 3.22
N SER A 174 22.81 61.88 3.51
CA SER A 174 22.16 61.76 4.81
C SER A 174 21.10 60.66 4.78
N PHE A 175 21.51 59.41 5.00
CA PHE A 175 20.58 58.28 5.02
C PHE A 175 19.52 58.43 6.13
N SER A 176 18.23 58.42 5.76
CA SER A 176 17.07 58.50 6.67
C SER A 176 16.15 57.28 6.62
N ASP A 177 16.23 56.49 5.55
CA ASP A 177 15.21 55.51 5.19
C ASP A 177 15.46 54.13 5.81
N THR A 178 15.37 54.07 7.14
CA THR A 178 15.60 52.86 7.97
C THR A 178 14.75 51.64 7.59
N TRP A 179 13.65 51.83 6.85
CA TRP A 179 12.84 50.74 6.30
C TRP A 179 13.60 49.86 5.32
N ILE A 180 14.56 50.41 4.59
CA ILE A 180 15.39 49.67 3.62
C ILE A 180 16.26 48.63 4.36
N SER A 181 16.75 48.95 5.55
CA SER A 181 17.50 48.02 6.40
C SER A 181 16.62 46.88 6.92
N ALA A 182 15.39 47.18 7.36
CA ALA A 182 14.43 46.14 7.75
C ALA A 182 14.04 45.24 6.56
N PHE A 183 13.88 45.81 5.36
CA PHE A 183 13.63 45.05 4.14
C PHE A 183 14.80 44.11 3.79
N SER A 184 16.04 44.59 3.85
CA SER A 184 17.23 43.76 3.64
C SER A 184 17.30 42.59 4.63
N PHE A 185 16.98 42.85 5.90
CA PHE A 185 16.92 41.81 6.93
C PHE A 185 15.83 40.76 6.67
N ILE A 186 14.67 41.17 6.17
CA ILE A 186 13.59 40.24 5.78
C ILE A 186 14.01 39.38 4.58
N LEU A 187 14.72 39.93 3.59
CA LEU A 187 15.25 39.14 2.48
C LEU A 187 16.18 38.01 2.97
N LYS A 188 16.92 38.23 4.05
CA LYS A 188 17.73 37.17 4.69
C LYS A 188 16.88 36.02 5.23
N ALA A 189 15.69 36.30 5.76
CA ALA A 189 14.76 35.26 6.22
C ALA A 189 14.30 34.38 5.05
N LEU A 190 14.02 35.00 3.90
CA LEU A 190 13.70 34.29 2.67
C LEU A 190 14.87 33.44 2.17
N SER A 191 16.09 33.99 2.14
CA SER A 191 17.31 33.24 1.78
C SER A 191 17.50 32.02 2.67
N MET A 192 17.24 32.14 3.97
CA MET A 192 17.36 31.04 4.93
C MET A 192 16.33 29.93 4.66
N LEU A 193 15.09 30.29 4.37
CA LEU A 193 14.05 29.32 4.01
C LEU A 193 14.42 28.54 2.74
N LEU A 194 14.88 29.25 1.71
CA LEU A 194 15.30 28.65 0.44
C LEU A 194 16.49 27.72 0.63
N LEU A 195 17.44 28.09 1.48
CA LEU A 195 18.60 27.26 1.81
C LEU A 195 18.22 25.95 2.47
N ILE A 196 17.36 25.99 3.48
CA ILE A 196 16.92 24.79 4.19
C ILE A 196 16.21 23.85 3.21
N ARG A 197 15.30 24.39 2.39
CA ARG A 197 14.62 23.63 1.32
C ARG A 197 15.62 23.00 0.35
N LEU A 198 16.65 23.75 -0.04
CA LEU A 198 17.72 23.25 -0.91
C LEU A 198 18.51 22.13 -0.24
N HIS A 199 18.87 22.28 1.04
CA HIS A 199 19.60 21.29 1.83
C HIS A 199 18.82 19.99 1.99
N ASP A 200 17.55 20.07 2.37
CA ASP A 200 16.71 18.89 2.54
C ASP A 200 16.56 18.11 1.22
N GLN A 201 16.34 18.81 0.10
CA GLN A 201 16.26 18.16 -1.22
C GLN A 201 17.58 17.52 -1.64
N ILE A 202 18.72 18.18 -1.38
CA ILE A 202 20.05 17.63 -1.68
C ILE A 202 20.34 16.41 -0.79
N SER A 203 20.00 16.46 0.49
CA SER A 203 20.21 15.38 1.45
C SER A 203 19.43 14.13 1.05
N ILE A 204 18.13 14.27 0.78
CA ILE A 204 17.26 13.18 0.31
C ILE A 204 17.81 12.56 -0.98
N ASN A 205 18.13 13.39 -1.98
CA ASN A 205 18.67 12.91 -3.25
C ASN A 205 20.03 12.23 -3.08
N SER A 206 20.89 12.68 -2.18
CA SER A 206 22.17 12.03 -1.91
C SER A 206 22.01 10.70 -1.18
N GLY A 207 21.02 10.58 -0.29
CA GLY A 207 20.68 9.33 0.39
C GLY A 207 20.12 8.31 -0.59
N LEU A 208 19.16 8.73 -1.42
CA LEU A 208 18.60 7.89 -2.48
C LEU A 208 19.67 7.52 -3.53
N ALA A 209 20.52 8.45 -3.95
CA ALA A 209 21.59 8.17 -4.92
C ALA A 209 22.63 7.18 -4.38
N LYS A 210 22.96 7.21 -3.08
CA LYS A 210 23.83 6.20 -2.46
C LYS A 210 23.20 4.81 -2.42
N ILE A 211 21.89 4.74 -2.20
CA ILE A 211 21.13 3.49 -2.19
C ILE A 211 20.98 2.96 -3.63
N LEU A 212 20.84 3.86 -4.61
CA LEU A 212 20.57 3.54 -6.01
C LEU A 212 21.82 3.45 -6.90
N ASP A 213 23.02 3.63 -6.36
CA ASP A 213 24.26 3.46 -7.12
C ASP A 213 24.26 2.07 -7.81
N TYR A 214 24.71 1.98 -9.05
CA TYR A 214 24.38 0.88 -9.98
C TYR A 214 24.68 -0.53 -9.40
N GLN A 215 25.72 -0.64 -8.58
CA GLN A 215 26.07 -1.88 -7.86
C GLN A 215 25.12 -2.20 -6.70
N SER A 216 24.63 -1.18 -5.99
CA SER A 216 23.65 -1.30 -4.90
C SER A 216 22.26 -1.64 -5.43
N SER A 217 21.83 -1.07 -6.56
CA SER A 217 20.51 -1.32 -7.17
C SER A 217 20.34 -2.77 -7.63
N ALA A 218 21.31 -3.32 -8.35
CA ALA A 218 21.29 -4.72 -8.77
C ALA A 218 21.31 -5.68 -7.56
N MET A 219 22.10 -5.34 -6.53
CA MET A 219 22.17 -6.11 -5.29
C MET A 219 20.85 -6.07 -4.51
N LEU A 220 20.22 -4.91 -4.41
CA LEU A 220 18.91 -4.72 -3.77
C LEU A 220 17.79 -5.48 -4.50
N LEU A 221 17.77 -5.41 -5.84
CA LEU A 221 16.80 -6.17 -6.66
C LEU A 221 17.02 -7.67 -6.52
N ASN A 222 18.28 -8.13 -6.52
CA ASN A 222 18.60 -9.54 -6.30
C ASN A 222 18.20 -9.98 -4.89
N GLN A 223 18.42 -9.14 -3.87
CA GLN A 223 17.96 -9.41 -2.50
C GLN A 223 16.43 -9.51 -2.43
N TYR A 224 15.72 -8.60 -3.10
CA TYR A 224 14.26 -8.65 -3.20
C TYR A 224 13.79 -9.94 -3.88
N PHE A 225 14.37 -10.33 -5.03
CA PHE A 225 13.99 -11.58 -5.70
C PHE A 225 14.26 -12.80 -4.82
N LYS A 226 15.40 -12.83 -4.11
CA LYS A 226 15.74 -13.93 -3.19
C LYS A 226 14.81 -14.05 -2.00
N GLN A 227 14.31 -12.93 -1.47
CA GLN A 227 13.44 -12.88 -0.28
C GLN A 227 11.94 -12.83 -0.62
N SER A 228 11.59 -12.76 -1.90
CA SER A 228 10.19 -12.70 -2.34
C SER A 228 9.44 -13.98 -1.94
N PRO A 229 8.24 -13.85 -1.34
CA PRO A 229 7.39 -15.00 -1.05
C PRO A 229 6.73 -15.58 -2.31
N ASN A 230 6.79 -14.87 -3.43
CA ASN A 230 6.33 -15.33 -4.72
C ASN A 230 7.45 -16.06 -5.47
N VAL A 231 7.06 -17.07 -6.24
CA VAL A 231 7.95 -17.74 -7.20
C VAL A 231 8.24 -16.77 -8.34
N ILE A 232 9.53 -16.54 -8.61
CA ILE A 232 9.98 -15.70 -9.72
C ILE A 232 10.74 -16.59 -10.70
N VAL A 233 10.32 -16.55 -11.96
CA VAL A 233 10.94 -17.28 -13.07
C VAL A 233 11.18 -16.30 -14.21
N ILE A 234 12.39 -16.29 -14.76
CA ILE A 234 12.71 -15.52 -15.97
C ILE A 234 13.05 -16.50 -17.08
N THR A 235 12.52 -16.27 -18.28
CA THR A 235 12.81 -17.06 -19.47
C THR A 235 13.38 -16.19 -20.58
N ASN A 236 14.21 -16.77 -21.45
CA ASN A 236 14.57 -16.17 -22.73
C ASN A 236 13.38 -16.22 -23.72
N LEU A 237 13.56 -15.65 -24.91
CA LEU A 237 12.53 -15.63 -25.96
C LEU A 237 12.20 -17.03 -26.54
N ASN A 238 13.06 -18.04 -26.31
CA ASN A 238 12.78 -19.44 -26.65
C ASN A 238 12.03 -20.19 -25.54
N HIS A 239 11.60 -19.46 -24.50
CA HIS A 239 10.94 -19.94 -23.29
C HIS A 239 11.80 -20.88 -22.43
N GLU A 240 13.11 -20.79 -22.52
CA GLU A 240 14.03 -21.50 -21.64
C GLU A 240 14.27 -20.68 -20.38
N ILE A 241 14.19 -21.32 -19.22
CA ILE A 241 14.36 -20.68 -17.92
C ILE A 241 15.83 -20.27 -17.76
N VAL A 242 16.06 -18.98 -17.53
CA VAL A 242 17.40 -18.40 -17.31
C VAL A 242 17.63 -17.99 -15.85
N TYR A 243 16.55 -17.86 -15.07
CA TYR A 243 16.63 -17.55 -13.65
C TYR A 243 15.40 -18.09 -12.90
N VAL A 244 15.65 -18.57 -11.68
CA VAL A 244 14.62 -18.87 -10.68
C VAL A 244 15.07 -18.35 -9.31
N ASN A 245 14.13 -17.86 -8.50
CA ASN A 245 14.43 -17.50 -7.12
C ASN A 245 14.33 -18.73 -6.18
N PRO A 246 14.86 -18.66 -4.94
CA PRO A 246 14.80 -19.77 -3.98
C PRO A 246 13.37 -20.26 -3.70
N GLN A 247 12.38 -19.38 -3.76
CA GLN A 247 10.99 -19.75 -3.59
C GLN A 247 10.51 -20.75 -4.65
N ALA A 248 11.03 -20.69 -5.88
CA ALA A 248 10.72 -21.67 -6.92
C ALA A 248 11.09 -23.10 -6.48
N THR A 249 12.26 -23.27 -5.85
CA THR A 249 12.70 -24.56 -5.30
C THR A 249 11.78 -25.03 -4.18
N VAL A 250 11.44 -24.13 -3.25
CA VAL A 250 10.56 -24.44 -2.11
C VAL A 250 9.16 -24.87 -2.58
N THR A 251 8.58 -24.15 -3.54
CA THR A 251 7.21 -24.43 -4.02
C THR A 251 7.16 -25.67 -4.91
N THR A 252 8.11 -25.84 -5.83
CA THR A 252 8.04 -26.87 -6.88
C THR A 252 8.80 -28.15 -6.55
N GLY A 253 9.78 -28.09 -5.65
CA GLY A 253 10.67 -29.20 -5.29
C GLY A 253 11.82 -29.44 -6.27
N TYR A 254 11.93 -28.68 -7.36
CA TYR A 254 13.05 -28.77 -8.30
C TYR A 254 14.20 -27.85 -7.89
N SER A 255 15.43 -28.33 -8.03
CA SER A 255 16.60 -27.48 -7.79
C SER A 255 16.80 -26.50 -8.96
N PRO A 256 17.49 -25.36 -8.75
CA PRO A 256 17.81 -24.44 -9.83
C PRO A 256 18.52 -25.13 -11.01
N GLU A 257 19.43 -26.06 -10.74
CA GLU A 257 20.18 -26.81 -11.77
C GLU A 257 19.28 -27.69 -12.64
N GLU A 258 18.15 -28.16 -12.10
CA GLU A 258 17.15 -28.93 -12.84
C GLU A 258 16.22 -28.04 -13.66
N LEU A 259 16.05 -26.77 -13.27
CA LEU A 259 15.14 -25.82 -13.90
C LEU A 259 15.81 -24.98 -14.99
N ILE A 260 17.04 -24.53 -14.77
CA ILE A 260 17.76 -23.65 -15.70
C ILE A 260 18.01 -24.38 -17.03
N GLY A 261 17.71 -23.70 -18.13
CA GLY A 261 17.78 -24.24 -19.50
C GLY A 261 16.60 -25.14 -19.89
N LYS A 262 15.65 -25.43 -18.99
CA LYS A 262 14.41 -26.15 -19.32
C LYS A 262 13.28 -25.18 -19.66
N LYS A 263 12.25 -25.70 -20.32
CA LYS A 263 11.01 -24.94 -20.56
C LYS A 263 10.06 -25.08 -19.36
N PRO A 264 9.22 -24.07 -19.04
CA PRO A 264 8.23 -24.14 -17.95
C PRO A 264 7.22 -25.29 -18.07
N ASN A 265 7.15 -25.98 -19.21
CA ASN A 265 6.31 -27.16 -19.38
C ASN A 265 6.69 -28.34 -18.48
N ILE A 266 7.88 -28.31 -17.85
CA ILE A 266 8.27 -29.27 -16.80
C ILE A 266 7.27 -29.29 -15.63
N PHE A 267 6.57 -28.18 -15.38
CA PHE A 267 5.54 -28.09 -14.35
C PHE A 267 4.14 -28.56 -14.82
N LYS A 268 3.95 -28.85 -16.11
CA LYS A 268 2.62 -29.10 -16.69
C LYS A 268 1.98 -30.34 -16.09
N SER A 269 0.81 -30.19 -15.47
CA SER A 269 0.05 -31.34 -14.92
C SER A 269 -0.82 -32.05 -15.95
N GLY A 270 -1.22 -31.34 -17.02
CA GLY A 270 -2.26 -31.74 -17.97
C GLY A 270 -3.67 -31.26 -17.62
N LYS A 271 -3.88 -30.61 -16.46
CA LYS A 271 -5.18 -30.12 -16.01
C LYS A 271 -5.49 -28.66 -16.37
N THR A 272 -4.48 -27.87 -16.75
CA THR A 272 -4.72 -26.51 -17.25
C THR A 272 -5.42 -26.57 -18.62
N PRO A 273 -6.54 -25.86 -18.82
CA PRO A 273 -7.21 -25.77 -20.11
C PRO A 273 -6.28 -25.22 -21.21
N GLN A 274 -6.48 -25.69 -22.44
CA GLN A 274 -5.68 -25.21 -23.58
C GLN A 274 -5.90 -23.72 -23.85
N GLU A 275 -7.14 -23.24 -23.69
CA GLU A 275 -7.54 -21.84 -23.84
C GLU A 275 -6.69 -20.88 -22.97
N THR A 276 -6.27 -21.32 -21.79
CA THR A 276 -5.40 -20.55 -20.88
C THR A 276 -4.01 -20.29 -21.50
N TYR A 277 -3.46 -21.29 -22.20
CA TYR A 277 -2.18 -21.14 -22.89
C TYR A 277 -2.31 -20.26 -24.14
N ASP A 278 -3.41 -20.40 -24.86
CA ASP A 278 -3.68 -19.61 -26.07
C ASP A 278 -3.85 -18.12 -25.73
N ASP A 279 -4.54 -17.82 -24.63
CA ASP A 279 -4.69 -16.46 -24.09
C ASP A 279 -3.34 -15.86 -23.65
N LEU A 280 -2.50 -16.64 -22.95
CA LEU A 280 -1.14 -16.22 -22.60
C LEU A 280 -0.33 -15.82 -23.84
N ILE A 281 -0.30 -16.67 -24.87
CA ILE A 281 0.45 -16.41 -26.09
C ILE A 281 -0.06 -15.14 -26.77
N LYS A 282 -1.38 -14.98 -26.84
CA LYS A 282 -2.03 -13.81 -27.43
C LYS A 282 -1.65 -12.52 -26.69
N SER A 283 -1.72 -12.49 -25.36
CA SER A 283 -1.34 -11.30 -24.57
C SER A 283 0.13 -10.93 -24.76
N LEU A 284 1.04 -11.91 -24.67
CA LEU A 284 2.47 -11.63 -24.82
C LEU A 284 2.84 -11.17 -26.23
N SER A 285 2.17 -11.68 -27.27
CA SER A 285 2.38 -11.24 -28.66
C SER A 285 2.02 -9.78 -28.91
N LYS A 286 1.13 -9.22 -28.08
CA LYS A 286 0.74 -7.80 -28.11
C LYS A 286 1.62 -6.90 -27.22
N GLY A 287 2.57 -7.49 -26.49
CA GLY A 287 3.36 -6.77 -25.49
C GLY A 287 2.60 -6.46 -24.20
N GLU A 288 1.42 -7.07 -23.99
CA GLU A 288 0.61 -6.91 -22.79
C GLU A 288 1.07 -7.88 -21.69
N SER A 289 0.81 -7.53 -20.43
CA SER A 289 0.98 -8.50 -19.33
C SER A 289 -0.20 -9.46 -19.28
N TRP A 290 0.07 -10.73 -19.05
CA TRP A 290 -0.95 -11.76 -18.85
C TRP A 290 -1.12 -12.10 -17.37
N ILE A 291 -2.35 -12.40 -16.95
CA ILE A 291 -2.67 -12.88 -15.59
C ILE A 291 -3.62 -14.08 -15.72
N GLY A 292 -3.31 -15.18 -15.06
CA GLY A 292 -4.20 -16.34 -15.02
C GLY A 292 -3.73 -17.43 -14.07
N GLU A 293 -4.42 -18.57 -14.10
CA GLU A 293 -4.18 -19.70 -13.20
C GLU A 293 -3.67 -20.92 -13.97
N PHE A 294 -2.69 -21.63 -13.42
CA PHE A 294 -2.21 -22.91 -13.93
C PHE A 294 -2.39 -24.01 -12.89
N TYR A 295 -2.80 -25.19 -13.36
CA TYR A 295 -2.73 -26.42 -12.58
C TYR A 295 -1.40 -27.10 -12.91
N ASN A 296 -0.46 -27.07 -11.97
CA ASN A 296 0.88 -27.59 -12.16
C ASN A 296 1.16 -28.79 -11.25
N ARG A 297 2.28 -29.45 -11.52
CA ARG A 297 2.75 -30.64 -10.81
C ARG A 297 4.13 -30.37 -10.21
N LYS A 298 4.27 -30.65 -8.92
CA LYS A 298 5.55 -30.61 -8.21
C LYS A 298 6.41 -31.82 -8.57
N LYS A 299 7.70 -31.78 -8.23
CA LYS A 299 8.64 -32.90 -8.48
C LYS A 299 8.18 -34.22 -7.85
N ASN A 300 7.55 -34.17 -6.69
CA ASN A 300 7.02 -35.34 -5.99
C ASN A 300 5.69 -35.88 -6.57
N GLY A 301 5.11 -35.21 -7.58
CA GLY A 301 3.87 -35.61 -8.23
C GLY A 301 2.62 -34.88 -7.77
N ASP A 302 2.69 -34.10 -6.69
CA ASP A 302 1.54 -33.36 -6.14
C ASP A 302 1.06 -32.28 -7.11
N ILE A 303 -0.26 -32.15 -7.22
CA ILE A 303 -0.88 -31.09 -8.02
C ILE A 303 -1.05 -29.85 -7.15
N PHE A 304 -0.70 -28.69 -7.71
CA PHE A 304 -0.90 -27.39 -7.08
C PHE A 304 -1.45 -26.39 -8.08
N ILE A 305 -2.14 -25.38 -7.56
CA ILE A 305 -2.74 -24.30 -8.34
C ILE A 305 -1.86 -23.06 -8.15
N GLU A 306 -1.30 -22.55 -9.23
CA GLU A 306 -0.56 -21.30 -9.23
C GLU A 306 -1.35 -20.21 -9.94
N GLN A 307 -1.39 -19.01 -9.36
CA GLN A 307 -1.75 -17.80 -10.07
C GLN A 307 -0.46 -17.14 -10.57
N ALA A 308 -0.40 -16.80 -11.85
CA ALA A 308 0.78 -16.24 -12.48
C ALA A 308 0.46 -14.91 -13.16
N LYS A 309 1.38 -13.96 -13.01
CA LYS A 309 1.46 -12.74 -13.83
C LYS A 309 2.73 -12.82 -14.68
N ILE A 310 2.58 -12.72 -15.99
CA ILE A 310 3.67 -12.88 -16.96
C ILE A 310 3.76 -11.64 -17.82
N MET A 311 4.96 -11.10 -18.00
CA MET A 311 5.22 -9.90 -18.80
C MET A 311 6.53 -10.01 -19.57
N THR A 312 6.60 -9.36 -20.72
CA THR A 312 7.83 -9.23 -21.52
C THR A 312 8.65 -8.06 -21.00
N LEU A 313 9.94 -8.30 -20.77
CA LEU A 313 10.93 -7.27 -20.44
C LEU A 313 11.68 -6.88 -21.71
N ASN A 314 11.70 -5.59 -21.99
CA ASN A 314 12.35 -5.00 -23.16
C ASN A 314 13.67 -4.33 -22.76
N ASP A 315 14.60 -4.20 -23.71
CA ASP A 315 15.81 -3.41 -23.56
C ASP A 315 15.51 -1.90 -23.66
N GLU A 316 16.56 -1.08 -23.57
CA GLU A 316 16.47 0.39 -23.68
C GLU A 316 15.94 0.87 -25.04
N ASN A 317 15.99 0.04 -26.07
CA ASN A 317 15.50 0.33 -27.42
C ASN A 317 14.07 -0.22 -27.65
N GLY A 318 13.45 -0.82 -26.63
CA GLY A 318 12.12 -1.40 -26.73
C GLY A 318 12.09 -2.81 -27.35
N VAL A 319 13.25 -3.45 -27.53
CA VAL A 319 13.36 -4.81 -28.07
C VAL A 319 13.12 -5.84 -26.95
N PRO A 320 12.21 -6.82 -27.12
CA PRO A 320 12.02 -7.91 -26.16
C PRO A 320 13.31 -8.69 -25.86
N VAL A 321 13.60 -8.94 -24.59
CA VAL A 321 14.80 -9.70 -24.15
C VAL A 321 14.42 -10.93 -23.34
N PHE A 322 13.48 -10.79 -22.39
CA PHE A 322 13.08 -11.85 -21.48
C PHE A 322 11.57 -11.84 -21.23
N HIS A 323 11.04 -12.95 -20.73
CA HIS A 323 9.75 -12.94 -20.03
C HIS A 323 9.96 -13.15 -18.54
N LEU A 324 9.34 -12.30 -17.73
CA LEU A 324 9.28 -12.39 -16.28
C LEU A 324 7.93 -12.96 -15.86
N ALA A 325 7.95 -14.05 -15.11
CA ALA A 325 6.79 -14.64 -14.47
C ALA A 325 6.89 -14.51 -12.95
N ILE A 326 5.90 -13.90 -12.33
CA ILE A 326 5.71 -13.85 -10.88
C ILE A 326 4.50 -14.73 -10.56
N LYS A 327 4.68 -15.72 -9.68
CA LYS A 327 3.69 -16.74 -9.41
C LYS A 327 3.45 -16.91 -7.92
N ASN A 328 2.20 -17.14 -7.55
CA ASN A 328 1.78 -17.42 -6.19
C ASN A 328 1.08 -18.79 -6.13
N ASP A 329 1.43 -19.62 -5.14
CA ASP A 329 0.74 -20.89 -4.89
C ASP A 329 -0.54 -20.60 -4.09
N ILE A 330 -1.69 -20.74 -4.74
CA ILE A 330 -3.01 -20.45 -4.17
C ILE A 330 -3.77 -21.75 -3.81
N THR A 331 -3.09 -22.89 -3.76
CA THR A 331 -3.72 -24.20 -3.52
C THR A 331 -4.49 -24.21 -2.19
N LYS A 332 -3.85 -23.79 -1.08
CA LYS A 332 -4.48 -23.75 0.25
C LYS A 332 -5.66 -22.80 0.31
N GLU A 333 -5.57 -21.67 -0.39
CA GLU A 333 -6.65 -20.69 -0.45
C GLU A 333 -7.87 -21.28 -1.17
N LYS A 334 -7.67 -21.92 -2.32
CA LYS A 334 -8.74 -22.61 -3.06
C LYS A 334 -9.33 -23.78 -2.27
N GLU A 335 -8.50 -24.55 -1.57
CA GLU A 335 -8.96 -25.62 -0.67
C GLU A 335 -9.82 -25.07 0.48
N TYR A 336 -9.37 -23.98 1.11
CA TYR A 336 -10.10 -23.34 2.19
C TYR A 336 -11.43 -22.75 1.71
N LEU A 337 -11.43 -22.08 0.56
CA LEU A 337 -12.66 -21.57 -0.07
C LEU A 337 -13.64 -22.71 -0.37
N LYS A 338 -13.15 -23.84 -0.89
CA LYS A 338 -13.98 -25.03 -1.14
C LYS A 338 -14.53 -25.63 0.15
N GLN A 339 -13.75 -25.65 1.23
CA GLN A 339 -14.21 -26.10 2.55
C GLN A 339 -15.27 -25.16 3.14
N LEU A 340 -15.09 -23.85 3.01
CA LEU A 340 -16.08 -22.86 3.42
C LEU A 340 -17.38 -23.00 2.62
N GLU A 341 -17.28 -23.17 1.31
CA GLU A 341 -18.42 -23.42 0.44
C GLU A 341 -19.16 -24.69 0.86
N TYR A 342 -18.44 -25.79 1.10
CA TYR A 342 -19.03 -27.03 1.62
C TYR A 342 -19.75 -26.82 2.96
N ARG A 343 -19.13 -26.15 3.94
CA ARG A 343 -19.76 -25.85 5.24
C ARG A 343 -20.96 -24.93 5.12
N SER A 344 -20.94 -24.00 4.18
CA SER A 344 -22.10 -23.14 3.89
C SER A 344 -23.28 -23.95 3.33
N TYR A 345 -23.01 -25.08 2.68
CA TYR A 345 -24.05 -25.88 2.04
C TYR A 345 -24.62 -27.00 2.91
N HIS A 346 -23.86 -27.49 3.89
CA HIS A 346 -24.20 -28.65 4.70
C HIS A 346 -24.39 -28.32 6.18
N ASP A 347 -25.37 -28.96 6.82
CA ASP A 347 -25.66 -28.88 8.26
C ASP A 347 -24.51 -29.51 9.07
N ASP A 348 -24.03 -28.80 10.10
CA ASP A 348 -22.82 -29.23 10.83
C ASP A 348 -23.04 -30.50 11.66
N LEU A 349 -24.28 -30.76 12.10
CA LEU A 349 -24.59 -31.94 12.91
C LEU A 349 -24.74 -33.19 12.04
N THR A 350 -25.54 -33.10 10.97
CA THR A 350 -25.96 -34.27 10.18
C THR A 350 -25.16 -34.46 8.89
N GLY A 351 -24.46 -33.43 8.40
CA GLY A 351 -23.78 -33.44 7.10
C GLY A 351 -24.73 -33.39 5.89
N LEU A 352 -26.04 -33.34 6.10
CA LEU A 352 -27.05 -33.16 5.04
C LEU A 352 -27.04 -31.74 4.49
N LEU A 353 -27.73 -31.48 3.38
CA LEU A 353 -27.88 -30.11 2.90
C LEU A 353 -28.59 -29.22 3.93
N ARG A 354 -28.28 -27.92 3.93
CA ARG A 354 -29.05 -26.89 4.64
C ARG A 354 -30.26 -26.45 3.81
N ARG A 355 -31.30 -25.98 4.51
CA ARG A 355 -32.57 -25.50 3.94
C ARG A 355 -32.40 -24.61 2.71
N GLN A 356 -31.54 -23.59 2.78
CA GLN A 356 -31.37 -22.61 1.70
C GLN A 356 -30.85 -23.25 0.40
N VAL A 357 -29.83 -24.12 0.49
CA VAL A 357 -29.24 -24.79 -0.67
C VAL A 357 -30.20 -25.83 -1.24
N PHE A 358 -30.90 -26.55 -0.37
CA PHE A 358 -31.94 -27.49 -0.80
C PHE A 358 -33.02 -26.81 -1.61
N ILE A 359 -33.60 -25.70 -1.11
CA ILE A 359 -34.64 -24.95 -1.83
C ILE A 359 -34.11 -24.48 -3.19
N GLN A 360 -32.93 -23.88 -3.22
CA GLN A 360 -32.33 -23.41 -4.48
C GLN A 360 -32.17 -24.54 -5.52
N ARG A 361 -31.67 -25.71 -5.09
CA ARG A 361 -31.48 -26.87 -5.97
C ARG A 361 -32.81 -27.51 -6.38
N PHE A 362 -33.78 -27.58 -5.47
CA PHE A 362 -35.14 -28.02 -5.74
C PHE A 362 -35.76 -27.17 -6.85
N GLU A 363 -35.80 -25.85 -6.65
CA GLU A 363 -36.41 -24.95 -7.63
C GLU A 363 -35.69 -24.98 -8.98
N THR A 364 -34.35 -25.07 -8.95
CA THR A 364 -33.55 -25.16 -10.18
C THR A 364 -33.80 -26.47 -10.92
N GLY A 365 -33.92 -27.59 -10.21
CA GLY A 365 -34.25 -28.89 -10.79
C GLY A 365 -35.61 -28.90 -11.48
N VAL A 366 -36.64 -28.39 -10.79
CA VAL A 366 -38.00 -28.26 -11.35
C VAL A 366 -38.02 -27.34 -12.57
N ARG A 367 -37.31 -26.21 -12.55
CA ARG A 367 -37.25 -25.26 -13.68
C ARG A 367 -36.50 -25.80 -14.89
N LEU A 368 -35.38 -26.51 -14.68
CA LEU A 368 -34.53 -27.01 -15.78
C LEU A 368 -35.14 -28.24 -16.48
N LYS A 369 -35.93 -29.04 -15.76
CA LYS A 369 -36.55 -30.26 -16.26
C LYS A 369 -38.02 -30.34 -15.83
N PRO A 370 -38.91 -29.48 -16.36
CA PRO A 370 -40.33 -29.50 -15.97
C PRO A 370 -41.07 -30.79 -16.40
N GLU A 371 -40.51 -31.54 -17.36
CA GLU A 371 -41.13 -32.72 -17.96
C GLU A 371 -41.04 -34.00 -17.12
N ILE A 372 -40.12 -34.06 -16.16
CA ILE A 372 -39.99 -35.22 -15.26
C ILE A 372 -40.85 -35.04 -14.01
N ASN A 373 -41.22 -36.16 -13.37
CA ASN A 373 -41.91 -36.11 -12.09
C ASN A 373 -40.98 -35.57 -11.00
N HIS A 374 -41.51 -34.68 -10.15
CA HIS A 374 -40.81 -34.14 -8.97
C HIS A 374 -41.67 -34.37 -7.73
N PHE A 375 -41.03 -34.71 -6.61
CA PHE A 375 -41.70 -34.92 -5.34
C PHE A 375 -40.95 -34.22 -4.21
N PHE A 376 -41.72 -33.69 -3.28
CA PHE A 376 -41.25 -33.12 -2.03
C PHE A 376 -41.79 -33.95 -0.86
N ILE A 377 -40.89 -34.33 0.05
CA ILE A 377 -41.25 -35.01 1.29
C ILE A 377 -40.75 -34.15 2.43
N LEU A 378 -41.66 -33.69 3.29
CA LEU A 378 -41.32 -33.12 4.59
C LEU A 378 -41.39 -34.23 5.62
N VAL A 379 -40.39 -34.33 6.50
CA VAL A 379 -40.25 -35.41 7.46
C VAL A 379 -39.92 -34.81 8.83
N ASP A 380 -40.53 -35.35 9.88
CA ASP A 380 -40.31 -34.91 11.25
C ASP A 380 -40.11 -36.12 12.17
N VAL A 381 -39.13 -36.03 13.05
CA VAL A 381 -38.81 -37.09 14.02
C VAL A 381 -39.79 -37.00 15.18
N ASP A 382 -40.63 -38.04 15.33
CA ASP A 382 -41.67 -38.05 16.35
C ASP A 382 -41.08 -38.06 17.77
N ASP A 383 -41.74 -37.36 18.70
CA ASP A 383 -41.38 -37.28 20.13
C ASP A 383 -39.95 -36.80 20.41
N PHE A 384 -39.28 -36.13 19.46
CA PHE A 384 -37.88 -35.68 19.62
C PHE A 384 -37.65 -34.79 20.84
N LYS A 385 -38.62 -33.92 21.17
CA LYS A 385 -38.58 -33.11 22.39
C LYS A 385 -38.54 -33.98 23.66
N GLN A 386 -39.35 -35.03 23.73
CA GLN A 386 -39.36 -35.95 24.88
C GLN A 386 -38.04 -36.71 25.00
N ILE A 387 -37.44 -37.08 23.86
CA ILE A 387 -36.10 -37.70 23.82
C ILE A 387 -35.06 -36.75 24.44
N ASN A 388 -35.05 -35.48 24.03
CA ASN A 388 -34.15 -34.47 24.61
C ASN A 388 -34.38 -34.28 26.11
N ASP A 389 -35.64 -34.17 26.52
CA ASP A 389 -36.01 -33.93 27.93
C ASP A 389 -35.65 -35.13 28.83
N SER A 390 -35.71 -36.36 28.29
CA SER A 390 -35.48 -37.60 29.04
C SER A 390 -34.02 -38.06 29.03
N TYR A 391 -33.31 -37.88 27.92
CA TYR A 391 -31.96 -38.43 27.71
C TYR A 391 -30.88 -37.37 27.47
N GLY A 392 -31.27 -36.10 27.38
CA GLY A 392 -30.38 -34.96 27.18
C GLY A 392 -30.04 -34.69 25.70
N HIS A 393 -29.60 -33.45 25.44
CA HIS A 393 -29.36 -32.95 24.08
C HIS A 393 -28.29 -33.73 23.30
N LEU A 394 -27.25 -34.25 23.95
CA LEU A 394 -26.21 -35.04 23.27
C LEU A 394 -26.78 -36.34 22.67
N ILE A 395 -27.75 -36.95 23.36
CA ILE A 395 -28.43 -38.16 22.88
C ILE A 395 -29.40 -37.80 21.75
N GLY A 396 -30.12 -36.68 21.88
CA GLY A 396 -30.94 -36.15 20.79
C GLY A 396 -30.12 -35.85 19.52
N ASP A 397 -28.95 -35.24 19.67
CA ASP A 397 -28.03 -34.99 18.55
C ASP A 397 -27.61 -36.30 17.87
N GLN A 398 -27.30 -37.34 18.64
CA GLN A 398 -26.97 -38.66 18.09
C GLN A 398 -28.16 -39.31 17.37
N VAL A 399 -29.38 -39.13 17.87
CA VAL A 399 -30.61 -39.59 17.21
C VAL A 399 -30.78 -38.93 15.85
N LEU A 400 -30.56 -37.62 15.75
CA LEU A 400 -30.62 -36.89 14.48
C LEU A 400 -29.54 -37.34 13.50
N ILE A 401 -28.32 -37.60 13.99
CA ILE A 401 -27.22 -38.14 13.19
C ILE A 401 -27.61 -39.51 12.62
N ASP A 402 -28.11 -40.42 13.45
CA ASP A 402 -28.43 -41.78 12.99
C ASP A 402 -29.65 -41.80 12.07
N PHE A 403 -30.67 -40.97 12.34
CA PHE A 403 -31.79 -40.77 11.42
C PHE A 403 -31.31 -40.24 10.07
N SER A 404 -30.41 -39.25 10.05
CA SER A 404 -29.89 -38.66 8.82
C SER A 404 -29.14 -39.67 7.94
N LYS A 405 -28.39 -40.60 8.55
CA LYS A 405 -27.70 -41.68 7.83
C LYS A 405 -28.70 -42.62 7.16
N VAL A 406 -29.72 -43.06 7.91
CA VAL A 406 -30.74 -43.96 7.37
C VAL A 406 -31.52 -43.28 6.25
N LEU A 407 -31.88 -42.01 6.43
CA LEU A 407 -32.59 -41.21 5.43
C LEU A 407 -31.77 -41.07 4.14
N ASN A 408 -30.48 -40.72 4.26
CA ASN A 408 -29.59 -40.55 3.12
C ASN A 408 -29.29 -41.88 2.40
N ASP A 409 -29.18 -42.98 3.13
CA ASP A 409 -28.95 -44.31 2.54
C ASP A 409 -30.16 -44.83 1.75
N VAL A 410 -31.38 -44.52 2.20
CA VAL A 410 -32.60 -44.88 1.48
C VAL A 410 -32.77 -44.01 0.24
N PHE A 411 -32.53 -42.70 0.39
CA PHE A 411 -32.68 -41.71 -0.67
C PHE A 411 -31.33 -41.35 -1.31
N TYR A 412 -30.60 -42.34 -1.83
CA TYR A 412 -29.27 -42.14 -2.40
C TYR A 412 -29.26 -41.89 -3.92
N VAL A 413 -30.32 -42.30 -4.63
CA VAL A 413 -30.45 -42.17 -6.09
C VAL A 413 -31.45 -41.09 -6.42
N LYS A 414 -31.12 -40.22 -7.40
CA LYS A 414 -32.03 -39.19 -7.93
C LYS A 414 -32.77 -38.40 -6.84
N ALA A 415 -32.05 -38.10 -5.75
CA ALA A 415 -32.60 -37.50 -4.56
C ALA A 415 -31.66 -36.44 -3.99
N GLN A 416 -32.22 -35.53 -3.21
CA GLN A 416 -31.47 -34.64 -2.33
C GLN A 416 -32.11 -34.67 -0.95
N VAL A 417 -31.29 -34.78 0.08
CA VAL A 417 -31.74 -34.88 1.48
C VAL A 417 -31.20 -33.68 2.25
N CYS A 418 -32.05 -33.09 3.08
CA CYS A 418 -31.79 -31.85 3.80
C CYS A 418 -32.32 -31.91 5.23
N ARG A 419 -31.63 -31.23 6.15
CA ARG A 419 -32.19 -30.90 7.47
C ARG A 419 -32.63 -29.43 7.46
N PHE A 420 -33.91 -29.19 7.73
CA PHE A 420 -34.48 -27.84 7.74
C PHE A 420 -34.17 -27.10 9.05
N GLY A 421 -34.08 -27.85 10.15
CA GLY A 421 -33.70 -27.35 11.48
C GLY A 421 -34.40 -28.18 12.55
N GLY A 422 -33.82 -28.25 13.75
CA GLY A 422 -34.39 -29.08 14.83
C GLY A 422 -34.48 -30.56 14.43
N ASP A 423 -35.69 -31.09 14.48
CA ASP A 423 -36.15 -32.44 14.11
C ASP A 423 -36.76 -32.55 12.70
N GLU A 424 -36.80 -31.45 11.94
CA GLU A 424 -37.36 -31.41 10.59
C GLU A 424 -36.32 -31.72 9.49
N PHE A 425 -36.69 -32.62 8.59
CA PHE A 425 -35.93 -33.03 7.42
C PHE A 425 -36.78 -32.88 6.15
N ALA A 426 -36.11 -32.80 5.00
CA ALA A 426 -36.75 -32.71 3.71
C ALA A 426 -36.05 -33.57 2.67
N VAL A 427 -36.82 -34.15 1.76
CA VAL A 427 -36.33 -34.93 0.63
C VAL A 427 -36.93 -34.40 -0.66
N TYR A 428 -36.06 -34.16 -1.64
CA TYR A 428 -36.42 -33.85 -3.01
C TYR A 428 -36.13 -35.08 -3.86
N LEU A 429 -37.16 -35.64 -4.50
CA LEU A 429 -37.02 -36.73 -5.47
C LEU A 429 -37.38 -36.23 -6.85
N TYR A 430 -36.64 -36.68 -7.85
CA TYR A 430 -36.91 -36.36 -9.25
C TYR A 430 -36.80 -37.60 -10.13
N ASP A 431 -37.59 -37.65 -11.19
CA ASP A 431 -37.57 -38.75 -12.17
C ASP A 431 -37.84 -40.13 -11.54
N TYR A 432 -38.89 -40.16 -10.71
CA TYR A 432 -39.51 -41.33 -10.08
C TYR A 432 -40.98 -41.45 -10.50
N GLU A 433 -41.50 -42.68 -10.49
CA GLU A 433 -42.95 -42.92 -10.57
C GLU A 433 -43.59 -42.88 -9.18
N PRO A 434 -44.86 -42.46 -9.05
CA PRO A 434 -45.54 -42.35 -7.75
C PRO A 434 -45.47 -43.63 -6.90
N GLU A 435 -45.64 -44.80 -7.51
CA GLU A 435 -45.60 -46.09 -6.81
C GLU A 435 -44.21 -46.39 -6.23
N ASP A 436 -43.14 -45.94 -6.89
CA ASP A 436 -41.77 -46.15 -6.42
C ASP A 436 -41.43 -45.23 -5.25
N VAL A 437 -42.00 -44.02 -5.21
CA VAL A 437 -41.86 -43.11 -4.06
C VAL A 437 -42.50 -43.72 -2.80
N VAL A 438 -43.67 -44.35 -2.93
CA VAL A 438 -44.33 -45.04 -1.79
C VAL A 438 -43.46 -46.19 -1.28
N LYS A 439 -42.89 -47.02 -2.18
CA LYS A 439 -41.97 -48.10 -1.78
C LYS A 439 -40.71 -47.60 -1.06
N LEU A 440 -40.19 -46.44 -1.45
CA LEU A 440 -39.03 -45.83 -0.75
C LEU A 440 -39.39 -45.45 0.69
N ILE A 441 -40.59 -44.93 0.93
CA ILE A 441 -41.08 -44.61 2.28
C ILE A 441 -41.27 -45.89 3.10
N GLU A 442 -41.89 -46.93 2.54
CA GLU A 442 -42.00 -48.23 3.21
C GLU A 442 -40.63 -48.84 3.53
N THR A 443 -39.64 -48.63 2.65
CA THR A 443 -38.26 -49.04 2.87
C THR A 443 -37.61 -48.28 4.03
N LEU A 444 -37.86 -46.97 4.13
CA LEU A 444 -37.40 -46.13 5.25
C LEU A 444 -38.00 -46.61 6.57
N GLU A 445 -39.31 -46.83 6.63
CA GLU A 445 -39.99 -47.36 7.84
C GLU A 445 -39.41 -48.72 8.26
N ASN A 446 -39.23 -49.63 7.30
CA ASN A 446 -38.67 -50.95 7.57
C ASN A 446 -37.22 -50.89 8.04
N ARG A 447 -36.39 -49.98 7.49
CA ARG A 447 -35.02 -49.79 7.94
C ARG A 447 -34.95 -49.24 9.36
N LEU A 448 -35.75 -48.24 9.69
CA LEU A 448 -35.79 -47.65 11.04
C LEU A 448 -36.28 -48.67 12.09
N ARG A 449 -37.24 -49.53 11.75
CA ARG A 449 -37.66 -50.64 12.63
C ARG A 449 -36.55 -51.65 12.90
N LYS A 450 -35.66 -51.87 11.93
CA LYS A 450 -34.56 -52.86 12.01
C LYS A 450 -33.25 -52.29 12.55
N THR A 451 -33.15 -50.97 12.69
CA THR A 451 -31.94 -50.27 13.13
C THR A 451 -32.25 -49.53 14.43
N PRO A 452 -32.32 -50.24 15.58
CA PRO A 452 -32.61 -49.60 16.86
C PRO A 452 -31.53 -48.56 17.17
N ILE A 453 -31.94 -47.44 17.78
CA ILE A 453 -30.99 -46.43 18.24
C ILE A 453 -30.37 -46.94 19.54
N THR A 454 -29.28 -47.69 19.40
CA THR A 454 -28.55 -48.33 20.49
C THR A 454 -28.05 -47.36 21.55
N THR A 455 -27.97 -46.07 21.22
CA THR A 455 -27.59 -44.99 22.14
C THR A 455 -28.64 -44.72 23.24
N ILE A 456 -29.93 -45.01 22.98
CA ILE A 456 -31.01 -44.88 23.97
C ILE A 456 -31.30 -46.22 24.65
N SER A 457 -31.54 -47.27 23.85
CA SER A 457 -31.63 -48.66 24.30
C SER A 457 -31.58 -49.60 23.10
N ASP A 458 -31.23 -50.87 23.32
CA ASP A 458 -31.17 -51.91 22.27
C ASP A 458 -32.52 -52.19 21.58
N HIS A 459 -33.62 -51.58 22.06
CA HIS A 459 -34.98 -51.79 21.57
C HIS A 459 -35.70 -50.48 21.21
N PHE A 460 -35.02 -49.32 21.26
CA PHE A 460 -35.67 -48.05 20.94
C PHE A 460 -35.85 -47.90 19.43
N ILE A 461 -37.10 -47.92 18.98
CA ILE A 461 -37.47 -47.74 17.57
C ILE A 461 -37.88 -46.29 17.36
N LEU A 462 -37.14 -45.59 16.51
CA LEU A 462 -37.46 -44.23 16.12
C LEU A 462 -38.70 -44.22 15.22
N LYS A 463 -39.64 -43.33 15.53
CA LYS A 463 -40.79 -43.05 14.70
C LYS A 463 -40.61 -41.71 13.99
N PHE A 464 -41.28 -41.56 12.86
CA PHE A 464 -41.30 -40.32 12.12
C PHE A 464 -42.66 -40.15 11.47
N SER A 465 -43.02 -38.89 11.25
CA SER A 465 -44.17 -38.50 10.46
C SER A 465 -43.69 -37.83 9.18
N TYR A 466 -44.48 -37.92 8.11
CA TYR A 466 -44.10 -37.31 6.83
C TYR A 466 -45.28 -36.75 6.05
N GLY A 467 -44.98 -35.76 5.20
CA GLY A 467 -45.90 -35.20 4.21
C GLY A 467 -45.33 -35.32 2.81
N LEU A 468 -45.90 -36.21 1.98
CA LEU A 468 -45.50 -36.42 0.59
C LEU A 468 -46.37 -35.60 -0.38
N VAL A 469 -45.73 -34.81 -1.24
CA VAL A 469 -46.38 -34.00 -2.28
C VAL A 469 -45.70 -34.22 -3.62
N LYS A 470 -46.50 -34.54 -4.65
CA LYS A 470 -46.07 -34.44 -6.05
C LYS A 470 -46.12 -32.96 -6.46
N VAL A 471 -45.07 -32.47 -7.12
CA VAL A 471 -45.00 -31.08 -7.55
C VAL A 471 -45.79 -30.91 -8.84
N ASP A 472 -46.77 -30.01 -8.82
CA ASP A 472 -47.53 -29.62 -9.99
C ASP A 472 -47.01 -28.28 -10.57
N LEU A 473 -47.19 -28.07 -11.88
CA LEU A 473 -46.87 -26.82 -12.55
C LEU A 473 -48.13 -25.97 -12.73
N PRO A 474 -48.07 -24.63 -12.54
CA PRO A 474 -46.89 -23.82 -12.25
C PRO A 474 -46.38 -24.00 -10.81
N PHE A 475 -45.06 -24.12 -10.67
CA PHE A 475 -44.40 -24.43 -9.42
C PHE A 475 -44.14 -23.19 -8.56
N GLU A 476 -44.49 -23.28 -7.28
CA GLU A 476 -44.09 -22.36 -6.22
C GLU A 476 -43.69 -23.16 -4.97
N PHE A 477 -42.48 -22.93 -4.44
CA PHE A 477 -41.96 -23.72 -3.31
C PHE A 477 -42.83 -23.53 -2.05
N SER A 478 -43.30 -22.31 -1.78
CA SER A 478 -44.16 -21.97 -0.63
C SER A 478 -45.42 -22.85 -0.57
N LYS A 479 -46.14 -22.97 -1.69
CA LYS A 479 -47.35 -23.79 -1.80
C LYS A 479 -47.06 -25.27 -1.65
N THR A 480 -45.99 -25.75 -2.28
CA THR A 480 -45.57 -27.16 -2.18
C THR A 480 -45.22 -27.52 -0.73
N TYR A 481 -44.52 -26.61 -0.04
CA TYR A 481 -44.18 -26.73 1.37
C TYR A 481 -45.42 -26.76 2.25
N GLU A 482 -46.35 -25.81 2.08
CA GLU A 482 -47.60 -25.74 2.84
C GLU A 482 -48.46 -27.00 2.68
N LEU A 483 -48.55 -27.55 1.46
CA LEU A 483 -49.25 -28.82 1.22
C LEU A 483 -48.57 -30.00 1.93
N ALA A 484 -47.24 -30.03 1.97
CA ALA A 484 -46.51 -31.10 2.65
C ALA A 484 -46.62 -30.97 4.17
N ASP A 485 -46.57 -29.76 4.70
CA ASP A 485 -46.75 -29.47 6.13
C ASP A 485 -48.14 -29.89 6.63
N ASN A 486 -49.19 -29.57 5.87
CA ASN A 486 -50.56 -30.01 6.19
C ASN A 486 -50.70 -31.55 6.19
N LYS A 487 -50.05 -32.24 5.25
CA LYS A 487 -50.03 -33.71 5.21
C LYS A 487 -49.24 -34.31 6.37
N LEU A 488 -48.09 -33.72 6.70
CA LEU A 488 -47.27 -34.10 7.85
C LEU A 488 -48.07 -33.99 9.16
N TYR A 489 -48.78 -32.87 9.36
CA TYR A 489 -49.62 -32.65 10.54
C TYR A 489 -50.76 -33.69 10.62
N SER A 490 -51.37 -34.03 9.49
CA SER A 490 -52.41 -35.06 9.42
C SER A 490 -51.88 -36.45 9.76
N ASP A 491 -50.67 -36.80 9.31
CA ASP A 491 -50.00 -38.06 9.63
C ASP A 491 -49.66 -38.16 11.14
N LYS A 492 -49.13 -37.08 11.72
CA LYS A 492 -48.91 -36.97 13.18
C LYS A 492 -50.20 -37.22 13.97
N GLY A 493 -51.31 -36.60 13.55
CA GLY A 493 -52.62 -36.74 14.20
C GLY A 493 -53.23 -38.15 14.11
N ASN A 494 -52.94 -38.90 13.04
CA ASN A 494 -53.40 -40.28 12.89
C ASN A 494 -52.56 -41.28 13.71
N LYS A 495 -51.28 -40.98 13.96
CA LYS A 495 -50.36 -41.83 14.73
C LYS A 495 -50.46 -41.64 16.24
N ASN A 496 -50.88 -40.45 16.69
CA ASN A 496 -51.22 -40.16 18.08
C ASN A 496 -52.75 -40.05 18.21
N PRO A 497 -53.49 -41.15 18.49
CA PRO A 497 -54.87 -40.99 18.87
C PRO A 497 -54.89 -40.14 20.14
N SER A 498 -55.64 -39.05 20.06
CA SER A 498 -55.89 -38.10 21.13
C SER A 498 -56.05 -38.83 22.48
N ILE A 499 -55.18 -38.51 23.45
CA ILE A 499 -55.43 -38.85 24.85
C ILE A 499 -56.59 -37.97 25.34
#